data_AF-A0A3N9UEL4-F1
#
_entry.id   AF-A0A3N9UEL4-F1
#
_cell.length_a   1.000
_cell.length_b   1.000
_cell.length_c   1.000
_cell.angle_alpha   90.00
_cell.angle_beta   90.00
_cell.angle_gamma   90.00
#
_symmetry.space_group_name_H-M   'P 1'
#
loop_
_entity.id
_entity.type
_entity.pdbx_description
1 polymer ?
#
loop_
_entity_poly.entity_id
_entity_poly.type
_entity_poly.pdbx_seq_one_letter_code
_entity_poly.pdbx_strand_id
1 'polypeptide(L)'
;MLKNKKIKFDGVHLVDINNLVEKCINSAIEYGFSAFEVVENSRKTNRLYDKNFKNFKTLKGLGSEGIVELEKLLDHSNDYVKYSSATHLLSVKEEKAKEVLKQLGSKPQLFGFSVEMLISEWDNGNLKDLV
;
A
#
# COMPACT_ATOMS: atom_id res chain seq x y z
N MET A 1 -20.23 5.77 15.70
CA MET A 1 -19.18 5.09 16.48
C MET A 1 -18.78 3.82 15.74
N LEU A 2 -17.66 3.83 15.02
CA LEU A 2 -17.10 2.59 14.43
C LEU A 2 -16.58 1.75 15.60
N LYS A 3 -17.11 0.54 15.79
CA LYS A 3 -16.62 -0.37 16.84
C LYS A 3 -15.21 -0.83 16.46
N ASN A 4 -14.25 -0.62 17.35
CA ASN A 4 -12.86 -1.10 17.17
C ASN A 4 -12.83 -2.63 17.12
N LYS A 5 -12.60 -3.19 15.93
CA LYS A 5 -12.50 -4.63 15.72
C LYS A 5 -11.06 -5.06 15.97
N LYS A 6 -10.85 -5.91 16.98
CA LYS A 6 -9.54 -6.46 17.32
C LYS A 6 -9.34 -7.83 16.67
N ILE A 7 -8.19 -8.04 16.04
CA ILE A 7 -7.83 -9.27 15.32
C ILE A 7 -6.51 -9.79 15.87
N LYS A 8 -6.36 -11.11 15.99
CA LYS A 8 -5.07 -11.72 16.34
C LYS A 8 -4.12 -11.65 15.13
N PHE A 9 -3.07 -10.85 15.25
CA PHE A 9 -1.85 -10.97 14.45
C PHE A 9 -0.96 -12.01 15.11
N ASP A 10 -0.21 -12.80 14.34
CA ASP A 10 0.75 -13.85 14.79
C ASP A 10 0.29 -14.85 15.89
N GLY A 11 -1.01 -14.93 16.15
CA GLY A 11 -1.60 -15.77 17.19
C GLY A 11 -1.53 -15.18 18.60
N VAL A 12 -0.79 -14.09 18.83
CA VAL A 12 -0.52 -13.54 20.16
C VAL A 12 -0.99 -12.08 20.29
N HIS A 13 -0.76 -11.25 19.27
CA HIS A 13 -0.99 -9.80 19.39
C HIS A 13 -2.35 -9.35 18.85
N LEU A 14 -3.13 -8.63 19.66
CA LEU A 14 -4.39 -8.03 19.23
C LEU A 14 -4.14 -6.69 18.51
N VAL A 15 -4.50 -6.64 17.23
CA VAL A 15 -4.43 -5.45 16.38
C VAL A 15 -5.83 -4.89 16.21
N ASP A 16 -6.00 -3.60 16.48
CA ASP A 16 -7.20 -2.85 16.09
C ASP A 16 -7.11 -2.52 14.60
N ILE A 17 -7.91 -3.22 13.79
CA ILE A 17 -7.80 -3.12 12.33
C ILE A 17 -8.18 -1.74 11.82
N ASN A 18 -9.16 -1.07 12.43
CA ASN A 18 -9.58 0.27 12.00
C ASN A 18 -8.44 1.27 12.21
N ASN A 19 -7.79 1.20 13.38
CA ASN A 19 -6.62 2.02 13.66
C ASN A 19 -5.44 1.70 12.71
N LEU A 20 -5.27 0.44 12.32
CA LEU A 20 -4.22 0.07 11.35
C LEU A 20 -4.53 0.58 9.95
N VAL A 21 -5.79 0.53 9.51
CA VAL A 21 -6.23 1.11 8.22
C VAL A 21 -5.97 2.61 8.20
N GLU A 22 -6.32 3.33 9.25
CA GLU A 22 -5.99 4.77 9.39
C GLU A 22 -4.48 5.02 9.31
N LYS A 23 -3.67 4.18 9.95
CA LYS A 23 -2.20 4.27 9.84
C LYS A 23 -1.71 4.04 8.42
N CYS A 24 -2.29 3.10 7.68
CA CYS A 24 -1.98 2.83 6.28
C CYS A 24 -2.31 4.05 5.40
N ILE A 25 -3.51 4.61 5.55
CA ILE A 25 -3.94 5.80 4.80
C ILE A 25 -2.97 6.97 5.04
N ASN A 26 -2.73 7.30 6.31
CA ASN A 26 -1.85 8.42 6.66
C ASN A 26 -0.41 8.21 6.20
N SER A 27 0.15 7.01 6.36
CA SER A 27 1.53 6.74 5.91
C SER A 27 1.67 6.75 4.39
N ALA A 28 0.66 6.31 3.64
CA ALA A 28 0.68 6.34 2.19
C ALA A 28 0.66 7.79 1.66
N ILE A 29 -0.16 8.65 2.25
CA ILE A 29 -0.23 10.08 1.88
C ILE A 29 1.10 10.77 2.19
N GLU A 30 1.63 10.59 3.40
CA GLU A 30 2.93 11.17 3.80
C GLU A 30 4.07 10.72 2.88
N TYR A 31 4.16 9.41 2.60
CA TYR A 31 5.18 8.85 1.72
C TYR A 31 5.02 9.35 0.29
N GLY A 32 3.83 9.25 -0.29
CA GLY A 32 3.58 9.65 -1.66
C GLY A 32 3.92 11.11 -1.92
N PHE A 33 3.52 12.01 -1.02
CA PHE A 33 3.88 13.42 -1.11
C PHE A 33 5.41 13.63 -1.04
N SER A 34 6.10 12.96 -0.11
CA SER A 34 7.56 13.06 0.05
C SER A 34 8.36 12.37 -1.07
N ALA A 35 7.76 11.46 -1.82
CA ALA A 35 8.42 10.70 -2.88
C ALA A 35 8.20 11.31 -4.27
N PHE A 36 7.03 11.89 -4.50
CA PHE A 36 6.58 12.25 -5.85
C PHE A 36 6.28 13.74 -6.04
N GLU A 37 6.00 14.49 -4.97
CA GLU A 37 5.60 15.91 -5.08
C GLU A 37 6.70 16.85 -4.63
N VAL A 38 7.33 16.56 -3.49
CA VAL A 38 8.40 17.37 -2.92
C VAL A 38 9.64 16.52 -2.81
N VAL A 39 10.66 16.85 -3.59
CA VAL A 39 12.00 16.26 -3.46
C VAL A 39 12.59 16.74 -2.13
N GLU A 40 12.26 16.02 -1.06
CA GLU A 40 12.82 16.20 0.26
C GLU A 40 14.16 15.47 0.44
N ASN A 41 14.71 15.52 1.65
CA ASN A 41 15.85 14.70 2.05
C ASN A 41 15.50 13.20 1.96
N SER A 42 16.28 12.45 1.17
CA SER A 42 16.12 11.01 0.94
C SER A 42 16.00 10.18 2.23
N ARG A 43 16.64 10.60 3.34
CA ARG A 43 16.50 9.91 4.63
C ARG A 43 15.07 9.93 5.16
N LYS A 44 14.36 11.06 5.00
CA LYS A 44 12.97 11.18 5.43
C LYS A 44 12.06 10.35 4.52
N THR A 45 12.24 10.44 3.21
CA THR A 45 11.47 9.63 2.25
C THR A 45 11.63 8.13 2.52
N ASN A 46 12.86 7.66 2.77
CA ASN A 46 13.12 6.25 3.11
C ASN A 46 12.43 5.83 4.42
N ARG A 47 12.49 6.67 5.46
CA ARG A 47 11.78 6.39 6.72
C ARG A 47 10.26 6.31 6.52
N LEU A 48 9.70 7.17 5.67
CA LEU A 48 8.28 7.16 5.34
C LEU A 48 7.91 5.93 4.52
N TYR A 49 8.76 5.51 3.57
CA TYR A 49 8.62 4.25 2.84
C TYR A 49 8.56 3.06 3.80
N ASP A 50 9.52 2.93 4.71
CA ASP A 50 9.56 1.82 5.67
C ASP A 50 8.32 1.77 6.56
N LYS A 51 7.86 2.94 7.04
CA LYS A 51 6.63 3.07 7.83
C LYS A 51 5.42 2.62 7.00
N ASN A 52 5.31 3.10 5.76
CA ASN A 52 4.22 2.77 4.85
C ASN A 52 4.19 1.26 4.57
N PHE A 53 5.30 0.72 4.10
CA PHE A 53 5.45 -0.71 3.79
C PHE A 53 5.12 -1.59 5.00
N LYS A 54 5.64 -1.25 6.19
CA LYS A 54 5.34 -2.00 7.42
C LYS A 54 3.85 -2.00 7.75
N ASN A 55 3.17 -0.87 7.63
CA ASN A 55 1.73 -0.77 7.94
C ASN A 55 0.90 -1.68 7.01
N PHE A 56 1.11 -1.56 5.69
CA PHE A 56 0.38 -2.36 4.71
C PHE A 56 0.73 -3.85 4.77
N LYS A 57 2.00 -4.20 4.99
CA LYS A 57 2.41 -5.60 5.24
C LYS A 57 1.75 -6.17 6.49
N THR A 58 1.66 -5.38 7.56
CA THR A 58 0.95 -5.80 8.79
C THR A 58 -0.52 -6.02 8.52
N LEU A 59 -1.17 -5.12 7.77
CA LEU A 59 -2.58 -5.24 7.41
C LEU A 59 -2.81 -6.50 6.57
N LYS A 60 -2.02 -6.73 5.51
CA LYS A 60 -2.03 -7.96 4.71
C LYS A 60 -1.86 -9.21 5.57
N GLY A 61 -0.96 -9.15 6.56
CA GLY A 61 -0.68 -10.24 7.50
C GLY A 61 -1.82 -10.59 8.46
N LEU A 62 -2.89 -9.81 8.53
CA LEU A 62 -4.12 -10.17 9.27
C LEU A 62 -4.99 -11.19 8.49
N GLY A 63 -4.51 -11.70 7.37
CA GLY A 63 -5.20 -12.72 6.57
C GLY A 63 -6.41 -12.15 5.85
N SER A 64 -7.49 -12.94 5.74
CA SER A 64 -8.68 -12.58 4.96
C SER A 64 -9.29 -11.23 5.34
N GLU A 65 -9.31 -10.90 6.63
CA GLU A 65 -9.84 -9.61 7.10
C GLU A 65 -8.98 -8.43 6.63
N GLY A 66 -7.66 -8.60 6.69
CA GLY A 66 -6.70 -7.61 6.19
C GLY A 66 -6.79 -7.41 4.69
N ILE A 67 -6.91 -8.51 3.92
CA ILE A 67 -7.11 -8.46 2.47
C ILE A 67 -8.39 -7.71 2.11
N VAL A 68 -9.50 -7.95 2.83
CA VAL A 68 -10.76 -7.23 2.60
C VAL A 68 -10.59 -5.72 2.79
N GLU A 69 -9.88 -5.28 3.83
CA GLU A 69 -9.64 -3.84 4.03
C GLU A 69 -8.71 -3.26 2.95
N LEU A 70 -7.67 -3.98 2.55
CA LEU A 70 -6.81 -3.57 1.42
C LEU A 70 -7.62 -3.42 0.13
N GLU A 71 -8.53 -4.35 -0.16
CA GLU A 71 -9.39 -4.25 -1.34
C GLU A 71 -10.28 -3.01 -1.31
N LYS A 72 -10.79 -2.59 -0.13
CA LYS A 72 -11.54 -1.33 -0.01
C LYS A 72 -10.66 -0.10 -0.26
N LEU A 73 -9.39 -0.15 0.13
CA LEU A 73 -8.45 0.95 -0.08
C LEU A 73 -8.10 1.18 -1.57
N LEU A 74 -8.39 0.22 -2.45
CA LEU A 74 -8.26 0.41 -3.91
C LEU A 74 -9.22 1.48 -4.46
N ASP A 75 -10.35 1.69 -3.78
CA ASP A 75 -11.37 2.69 -4.16
C ASP A 75 -11.21 4.02 -3.39
N HIS A 76 -10.13 4.17 -2.62
CA HIS A 76 -9.89 5.38 -1.82
C HIS A 76 -9.69 6.61 -2.73
N SER A 77 -10.09 7.82 -2.31
CA SER A 77 -9.98 9.01 -3.16
C SER A 77 -8.54 9.44 -3.48
N ASN A 78 -7.59 9.11 -2.61
CA ASN A 78 -6.17 9.45 -2.75
C ASN A 78 -5.37 8.38 -3.51
N ASP A 79 -4.70 8.77 -4.59
CA ASP A 79 -3.96 7.87 -5.48
C ASP A 79 -2.77 7.16 -4.80
N TYR A 80 -2.12 7.77 -3.80
CA TYR A 80 -1.02 7.14 -3.06
C TYR A 80 -1.48 6.01 -2.14
N VAL A 81 -2.70 6.13 -1.61
CA VAL A 81 -3.37 5.07 -0.85
C VAL A 81 -3.70 3.88 -1.76
N LYS A 82 -4.30 4.17 -2.94
CA LYS A 82 -4.57 3.14 -3.96
C LYS A 82 -3.30 2.42 -4.37
N TYR A 83 -2.23 3.18 -4.68
CA TYR A 83 -0.92 2.65 -5.05
C TYR A 83 -0.38 1.69 -3.99
N SER A 84 -0.28 2.15 -2.74
CA SER A 84 0.26 1.33 -1.66
C SER A 84 -0.55 0.06 -1.42
N SER A 85 -1.88 0.14 -1.52
CA SER A 85 -2.76 -1.02 -1.38
C SER A 85 -2.60 -2.01 -2.54
N ALA A 86 -2.64 -1.51 -3.77
CA ALA A 86 -2.52 -2.32 -4.97
C ALA A 86 -1.18 -3.05 -5.03
N THR A 87 -0.07 -2.38 -4.69
CA THR A 87 1.25 -3.02 -4.56
C THR A 87 1.17 -4.24 -3.65
N HIS A 88 0.67 -4.11 -2.42
CA HIS A 88 0.61 -5.23 -1.46
C HIS A 88 -0.38 -6.33 -1.88
N LEU A 89 -1.36 -6.00 -2.72
CA LEU A 89 -2.32 -6.95 -3.27
C LEU A 89 -1.81 -7.72 -4.49
N LEU A 90 -0.69 -7.32 -5.11
CA LEU A 90 -0.14 -8.00 -6.30
C LEU A 90 0.01 -9.52 -6.09
N SER A 91 0.50 -9.96 -4.93
CA SER A 91 0.77 -11.38 -4.68
C SER A 91 -0.47 -12.24 -4.34
N VAL A 92 -1.64 -11.63 -4.13
CA VAL A 92 -2.86 -12.33 -3.65
C VAL A 92 -4.12 -12.00 -4.43
N LYS A 93 -4.14 -10.88 -5.14
CA LYS A 93 -5.24 -10.34 -5.94
C LYS A 93 -4.68 -9.64 -7.20
N GLU A 94 -3.76 -10.32 -7.88
CA GLU A 94 -2.91 -9.77 -8.94
C GLU A 94 -3.68 -8.97 -10.01
N GLU A 95 -4.69 -9.59 -10.63
CA GLU A 95 -5.48 -8.94 -11.70
C GLU A 95 -6.12 -7.62 -11.24
N LYS A 96 -6.75 -7.63 -10.06
CA LYS A 96 -7.40 -6.46 -9.49
C LYS A 96 -6.39 -5.37 -9.11
N ALA A 97 -5.25 -5.76 -8.54
CA ALA A 97 -4.17 -4.84 -8.23
C ALA A 97 -3.61 -4.19 -9.50
N LYS A 98 -3.33 -4.99 -10.54
CA LYS A 98 -2.81 -4.51 -11.83
C LYS A 98 -3.78 -3.57 -12.53
N GLU A 99 -5.09 -3.82 -12.47
CA GLU A 99 -6.09 -2.91 -13.05
C GLU A 99 -5.95 -1.50 -12.47
N VAL A 100 -5.87 -1.39 -11.14
CA VAL A 100 -5.72 -0.10 -10.46
C VAL A 100 -4.35 0.52 -10.75
N LEU A 101 -3.27 -0.26 -10.70
CA LEU A 101 -1.93 0.24 -11.02
C LEU A 101 -1.84 0.75 -12.46
N LYS A 102 -2.46 0.08 -13.44
CA LYS A 102 -2.49 0.57 -14.83
C LYS A 102 -3.19 1.92 -14.96
N GLN A 103 -4.28 2.15 -14.23
CA GLN A 103 -4.94 3.46 -14.19
C GLN A 103 -4.02 4.53 -13.57
N LEU A 104 -3.30 4.19 -12.49
CA LEU A 104 -2.35 5.09 -11.86
C LEU A 104 -1.10 5.37 -12.71
N GLY A 105 -0.65 4.40 -13.51
CA GLY A 105 0.47 4.56 -14.44
C GLY A 105 0.24 5.66 -15.48
N SER A 106 -1.02 5.93 -15.84
CA SER A 106 -1.38 7.02 -16.75
C SER A 106 -1.21 8.44 -16.17
N LYS A 107 -0.87 8.55 -14.87
CA LYS A 107 -0.65 9.84 -14.21
C LYS A 107 0.66 10.48 -14.69
N PRO A 108 0.74 11.81 -14.73
CA PRO A 108 1.94 12.47 -15.21
C PRO A 108 3.09 12.35 -14.21
N GLN A 109 4.28 12.76 -14.67
CA GLN A 109 5.50 12.92 -13.87
C GLN A 109 6.04 11.60 -13.26
N LEU A 110 6.86 11.74 -12.21
CA LEU A 110 7.58 10.65 -11.58
C LEU A 110 6.65 9.57 -11.00
N PHE A 111 5.45 9.95 -10.55
CA PHE A 111 4.50 9.00 -9.97
C PHE A 111 4.04 7.95 -10.99
N GLY A 112 3.49 8.37 -12.15
CA GLY A 112 3.05 7.43 -13.17
C GLY A 112 4.18 6.55 -13.70
N PHE A 113 5.35 7.15 -13.96
CA PHE A 113 6.56 6.41 -14.36
C PHE A 113 6.97 5.33 -13.35
N SER A 114 6.92 5.66 -12.05
CA SER A 114 7.25 4.72 -10.97
C SER A 114 6.24 3.56 -10.89
N VAL A 115 4.96 3.84 -11.16
CA VAL A 115 3.91 2.81 -11.21
C VAL A 115 4.10 1.88 -12.42
N GLU A 116 4.41 2.42 -13.60
CA GLU A 116 4.71 1.60 -14.79
C GLU A 116 5.93 0.70 -14.56
N MET A 117 6.98 1.25 -13.92
CA MET A 117 8.16 0.48 -13.55
C MET A 117 7.82 -0.65 -12.58
N LEU A 118 6.99 -0.39 -11.56
CA LEU A 118 6.52 -1.44 -10.64
C LEU A 118 5.81 -2.58 -11.39
N ILE A 119 4.91 -2.27 -12.32
CA ILE A 119 4.20 -3.28 -13.11
C ILE A 119 5.19 -4.10 -13.95
N SER A 120 6.11 -3.43 -14.65
CA SER A 120 7.12 -4.08 -15.48
C SER A 120 8.01 -5.03 -14.67
N GLU A 121 8.53 -4.57 -13.52
CA GLU A 121 9.38 -5.38 -12.65
C GLU A 121 8.63 -6.55 -12.01
N TRP A 122 7.34 -6.37 -11.71
CA TRP A 122 6.47 -7.45 -11.26
C TRP A 122 6.26 -8.51 -12.35
N ASP A 123 5.95 -8.08 -13.58
CA ASP A 123 5.71 -8.96 -14.73
C ASP A 123 6.97 -9.75 -15.12
N ASN A 124 8.14 -9.13 -14.98
CA ASN A 124 9.43 -9.78 -15.16
C ASN A 124 9.79 -10.77 -14.02
N GLY A 125 9.02 -10.79 -12.93
CA GLY A 125 9.22 -11.67 -11.79
C GLY A 125 10.27 -11.18 -10.79
N ASN A 126 10.79 -9.97 -10.94
CA ASN A 126 11.86 -9.42 -10.10
C ASN A 126 11.39 -9.05 -8.68
N LEU A 127 10.08 -8.96 -8.46
CA LEU A 127 9.48 -8.48 -7.21
C LEU A 127 8.68 -9.55 -6.43
N LYS A 128 8.61 -10.80 -6.92
CA LYS A 128 7.73 -11.83 -6.35
C LYS A 128 8.03 -12.18 -4.88
N ASP A 129 9.29 -12.00 -4.45
CA ASP A 129 9.72 -12.27 -3.08
C ASP A 129 9.63 -11.05 -2.15
N LEU A 130 9.30 -9.87 -2.68
CA LEU A 130 9.37 -8.60 -1.96
C LEU A 130 8.03 -8.12 -1.41
N VAL A 131 6.90 -8.61 -1.94
CA VAL A 131 5.56 -7.99 -1.75
C VAL A 131 4.54 -8.92 -1.11
#